data_AF-A0A4V1XVY7-F1
#
_entry.id   AF-A0A4V1XVY7-F1
#
_cell.length_a   1.000
_cell.length_b   1.000
_cell.length_c   1.000
_cell.angle_alpha   90.00
_cell.angle_beta   90.00
_cell.angle_gamma   90.00
#
_symmetry.space_group_name_H-M   'P 1'
#
loop_
_entity.id
_entity.type
_entity.pdbx_description
1 polymer ?
#
loop_
_entity_poly.entity_id
_entity_poly.type
_entity_poly.pdbx_seq_one_letter_code
_entity_poly.pdbx_strand_id
1 'polypeptide(L)'
;MSTRILKVVEKDLGKFREDEGREKLGTWQVPETDSPSIKILRETADYLRTKDTPVAFPTETVYGLAADATRSSAVKGIYSAKGRPSDNPLIVHVSDLEMLRSLLSPATSPSCAKGETNGHHGGRIPEIYRPLINRFWPGPLTILLPNPTRSRLAPEVTAGLKSFGARMPASPLALSLIKLTGAPLAAPSANASTRPSPTTAEHVLEDLDGRIELILDGGACRVGVESTVVDGLCDPPLVLRPGGVGIEELRSCPGWERVEKAYKDYSELGKGAPRAPGMKYKHYSPRAKVVLYEASFAAAEEGVQKQDLEAFRKDWQAQQTNGVASGPFRVGVIRTRFWKPAAGLRCGEFKQRAIVDGEASRENPADIELEVQEAEVYGSTNDSSIGMVLDVSIGESTRSIAQGLFSALRELDRRGASIIFVEGIGDNEDIGAAVMNRLRKAASQIRS
;
A
#
# COMPACT_ATOMS: atom_id res chain seq x y z
N MET A 1 13.70 -22.19 3.39
CA MET A 1 14.17 -21.35 2.27
C MET A 1 14.57 -20.01 2.85
N SER A 2 15.64 -19.35 2.40
CA SER A 2 16.04 -18.01 2.89
C SER A 2 15.72 -16.98 1.82
N THR A 3 15.10 -15.87 2.20
CA THR A 3 14.73 -14.78 1.28
C THR A 3 15.93 -13.88 1.01
N ARG A 4 16.14 -13.49 -0.26
CA ARG A 4 17.26 -12.64 -0.68
C ARG A 4 16.76 -11.28 -1.18
N ILE A 5 17.44 -10.22 -0.76
CA ILE A 5 17.25 -8.87 -1.29
C ILE A 5 18.24 -8.63 -2.43
N LEU A 6 17.72 -8.21 -3.59
CA LEU A 6 18.50 -7.86 -4.78
C LEU A 6 18.38 -6.36 -5.02
N LYS A 7 19.46 -5.62 -4.78
CA LYS A 7 19.50 -4.16 -4.99
C LYS A 7 19.47 -3.83 -6.49
N VAL A 8 18.56 -2.95 -6.89
CA VAL A 8 18.36 -2.48 -8.26
C VAL A 8 18.49 -0.96 -8.26
N VAL A 9 19.44 -0.44 -9.03
CA VAL A 9 19.66 1.01 -9.13
C VAL A 9 18.71 1.55 -10.21
N GLU A 10 17.85 2.51 -9.84
CA GLU A 10 16.89 3.15 -10.76
C GLU A 10 17.57 4.13 -11.72
N LYS A 11 18.44 3.64 -12.60
CA LYS A 11 19.05 4.42 -13.68
C LYS A 11 18.86 3.71 -15.01
N ASP A 12 18.30 4.44 -15.97
CA ASP A 12 18.14 4.00 -17.36
C ASP A 12 17.45 2.62 -17.48
N LEU A 13 16.41 2.36 -16.67
CA LEU A 13 15.71 1.06 -16.68
C LEU A 13 14.73 0.91 -17.84
N GLY A 14 14.26 2.00 -18.43
CA GLY A 14 13.32 1.98 -19.55
C GLY A 14 12.65 3.33 -19.79
N LYS A 15 11.95 3.42 -20.91
CA LYS A 15 11.17 4.60 -21.31
C LYS A 15 10.02 4.19 -22.23
N PHE A 16 9.00 5.05 -22.31
CA PHE A 16 8.01 4.91 -23.39
C PHE A 16 8.65 5.28 -24.72
N ARG A 17 8.22 4.58 -25.77
CA ARG A 17 8.65 4.89 -27.14
C ARG A 17 8.06 6.23 -27.59
N GLU A 18 8.93 7.17 -27.96
CA GLU A 18 8.57 8.51 -28.45
C GLU A 18 8.72 8.55 -29.99
N ASP A 19 7.63 8.29 -30.72
CA ASP A 19 7.58 8.47 -32.18
C ASP A 19 6.40 9.38 -32.54
N GLU A 20 6.54 10.21 -33.57
CA GLU A 20 5.43 11.03 -34.09
C GLU A 20 4.22 10.14 -34.45
N GLY A 21 3.04 10.51 -33.95
CA GLY A 21 1.77 9.82 -34.20
C GLY A 21 1.48 8.59 -33.33
N ARG A 22 2.38 8.20 -32.41
CA ARG A 22 2.10 7.13 -31.43
C ARG A 22 1.48 7.66 -30.14
N GLU A 23 0.71 6.79 -29.48
CA GLU A 23 0.10 7.07 -28.19
C GLU A 23 1.17 7.14 -27.08
N LYS A 24 1.12 8.17 -26.22
CA LYS A 24 2.11 8.49 -25.17
C LYS A 24 2.48 7.32 -24.25
N LEU A 25 1.52 6.44 -23.94
CA LEU A 25 1.70 5.27 -23.06
C LEU A 25 1.61 3.95 -23.84
N GLY A 26 1.84 4.00 -25.16
CA GLY A 26 1.59 2.90 -26.09
C GLY A 26 2.47 1.68 -25.83
N THR A 27 3.80 1.87 -25.81
CA THR A 27 4.77 0.78 -25.64
C THR A 27 5.91 1.20 -24.71
N TRP A 28 6.14 0.44 -23.64
CA TRP A 28 7.33 0.58 -22.79
C TRP A 28 8.50 -0.19 -23.41
N GLN A 29 9.68 0.41 -23.42
CA GLN A 29 10.91 -0.20 -23.91
C GLN A 29 11.95 -0.29 -22.81
N VAL A 30 12.56 -1.46 -22.70
CA VAL A 30 13.68 -1.74 -21.79
C VAL A 30 14.95 -1.74 -22.63
N PRO A 31 16.04 -1.07 -22.19
CA PRO A 31 17.28 -1.05 -22.95
C PRO A 31 17.87 -2.44 -23.15
N GLU A 32 18.56 -2.62 -24.28
CA GLU A 32 19.34 -3.83 -24.56
C GLU A 32 20.68 -3.86 -23.82
N THR A 33 21.02 -2.80 -23.09
CA THR A 33 22.24 -2.69 -22.29
C THR A 33 22.32 -3.80 -21.24
N ASP A 34 23.51 -4.37 -21.04
CA ASP A 34 23.76 -5.40 -20.03
C ASP A 34 24.16 -4.79 -18.67
N SER A 35 23.44 -3.75 -18.23
CA SER A 35 23.69 -3.17 -16.91
C SER A 35 23.34 -4.18 -15.81
N PRO A 36 24.02 -4.16 -14.64
CA PRO A 36 23.74 -5.09 -13.55
C PRO A 36 22.25 -5.11 -13.14
N SER A 37 21.61 -3.94 -13.15
CA SER A 37 20.19 -3.81 -12.83
C SER A 37 19.29 -4.45 -13.88
N ILE A 38 19.57 -4.27 -15.18
CA ILE A 38 18.82 -4.93 -16.25
C ILE A 38 19.00 -6.45 -16.20
N LYS A 39 20.20 -6.95 -15.89
CA LYS A 39 20.44 -8.39 -15.72
C LYS A 39 19.61 -8.98 -14.57
N ILE A 40 19.60 -8.33 -13.40
CA ILE A 40 18.74 -8.72 -12.26
C ILE A 40 17.27 -8.77 -12.69
N LEU A 41 16.79 -7.75 -13.41
CA LEU A 41 15.40 -7.72 -13.87
C LEU A 41 15.08 -8.82 -14.89
N ARG A 42 16.02 -9.17 -15.78
CA ARG A 42 15.85 -10.28 -16.76
C ARG A 42 15.80 -11.64 -16.05
N GLU A 43 16.69 -11.88 -15.10
CA GLU A 43 16.71 -13.10 -14.30
C GLU A 43 15.43 -13.22 -13.45
N THR A 44 14.97 -12.11 -12.86
CA THR A 44 13.74 -12.08 -12.08
C THR A 44 12.49 -12.26 -12.95
N ALA A 45 12.48 -11.69 -14.15
CA ALA A 45 11.42 -11.91 -15.13
C ALA A 45 11.32 -13.39 -15.55
N ASP A 46 12.46 -14.06 -15.71
CA ASP A 46 12.50 -15.50 -15.98
C ASP A 46 11.99 -16.34 -14.80
N TYR A 47 12.38 -15.95 -13.59
CA TYR A 47 11.86 -16.53 -12.36
C TYR A 47 10.32 -16.42 -12.30
N LEU A 48 9.74 -15.25 -12.56
CA LEU A 48 8.29 -15.03 -12.56
C LEU A 48 7.56 -15.85 -13.64
N ARG A 49 8.18 -16.08 -14.80
CA ARG A 49 7.62 -16.94 -15.85
C ARG A 49 7.63 -18.42 -15.50
N THR A 50 8.62 -18.88 -14.74
CA THR A 50 8.90 -20.32 -14.58
C THR A 50 8.55 -20.87 -13.20
N LYS A 51 8.45 -20.02 -12.17
CA LYS A 51 8.16 -20.42 -10.78
C LYS A 51 6.76 -20.01 -10.36
N ASP A 52 6.24 -20.68 -9.33
CA ASP A 52 4.95 -20.36 -8.71
C ASP A 52 5.09 -19.48 -7.47
N THR A 53 6.30 -19.37 -6.92
CA THR A 53 6.61 -18.50 -5.79
C THR A 53 6.65 -17.05 -6.28
N PRO A 54 5.98 -16.11 -5.60
CA PRO A 54 5.96 -14.72 -6.00
C PRO A 54 7.27 -13.97 -5.66
N VAL A 55 7.47 -12.83 -6.31
CA VAL A 55 8.61 -11.91 -6.09
C VAL A 55 8.10 -10.57 -5.57
N ALA A 56 8.75 -10.01 -4.55
CA ALA A 56 8.44 -8.66 -4.10
C ALA A 56 9.21 -7.59 -4.90
N PHE A 57 8.57 -6.47 -5.21
CA PHE A 57 9.17 -5.36 -5.95
C PHE A 57 8.58 -4.02 -5.53
N PRO A 58 9.34 -2.91 -5.59
CA PRO A 58 8.84 -1.58 -5.24
C PRO A 58 7.91 -1.02 -6.32
N THR A 59 7.02 -0.14 -5.89
CA THR A 59 6.30 0.81 -6.75
C THR A 59 6.43 2.21 -6.14
N GLU A 60 5.84 3.23 -6.77
CA GLU A 60 5.72 4.54 -6.14
C GLU A 60 4.82 4.53 -4.90
N THR A 61 3.92 3.54 -4.77
CA THR A 61 2.95 3.45 -3.66
C THR A 61 3.47 2.65 -2.46
N VAL A 62 3.54 1.34 -2.63
CA VAL A 62 3.97 0.34 -1.64
C VAL A 62 4.65 -0.79 -2.40
N TYR A 63 5.44 -1.63 -1.73
CA TYR A 63 5.97 -2.84 -2.35
C TYR A 63 4.83 -3.80 -2.71
N GLY A 64 4.88 -4.34 -3.92
CA GLY A 64 3.94 -5.33 -4.45
C GLY A 64 4.53 -6.74 -4.41
N LEU A 65 3.68 -7.76 -4.24
CA LEU A 65 4.06 -9.17 -4.30
C LEU A 65 3.57 -9.77 -5.63
N ALA A 66 4.44 -9.76 -6.64
CA ALA A 66 4.13 -10.13 -8.00
C ALA A 66 4.14 -11.64 -8.26
N ALA A 67 3.17 -12.09 -9.04
CA ALA A 67 3.22 -13.31 -9.83
C ALA A 67 2.61 -13.06 -11.21
N ASP A 68 2.92 -13.91 -12.19
CA ASP A 68 2.28 -13.86 -13.51
C ASP A 68 0.75 -14.02 -13.37
N ALA A 69 0.00 -12.98 -13.75
CA ALA A 69 -1.45 -12.93 -13.59
C ALA A 69 -2.20 -13.92 -14.49
N THR A 70 -1.52 -14.56 -15.44
CA THR A 70 -2.10 -15.53 -16.38
C THR A 70 -1.90 -16.97 -15.91
N ARG A 71 -1.09 -17.21 -14.86
CA ARG A 71 -0.76 -18.53 -14.35
C ARG A 71 -1.42 -18.79 -12.99
N SER A 72 -2.44 -19.66 -12.96
CA SER A 72 -3.19 -19.95 -11.72
C SER A 72 -2.32 -20.44 -10.57
N SER A 73 -1.31 -21.27 -10.82
CA SER A 73 -0.39 -21.77 -9.78
C SER A 73 0.42 -20.62 -9.15
N ALA A 74 0.91 -19.70 -9.98
CA ALA A 74 1.67 -18.54 -9.54
C ALA A 74 0.79 -17.55 -8.74
N VAL A 75 -0.44 -17.31 -9.21
CA VAL A 75 -1.40 -16.46 -8.48
C VAL A 75 -1.78 -17.08 -7.12
N LYS A 76 -1.95 -18.41 -7.04
CA LYS A 76 -2.14 -19.11 -5.75
C LYS A 76 -0.93 -18.96 -4.83
N GLY A 77 0.28 -18.88 -5.37
CA GLY A 77 1.51 -18.58 -4.63
C GLY A 77 1.41 -17.27 -3.84
N ILE A 78 0.80 -16.22 -4.42
CA ILE A 78 0.54 -14.94 -3.72
C ILE A 78 -0.35 -15.15 -2.50
N TYR A 79 -1.47 -15.85 -2.66
CA TYR A 79 -2.41 -16.08 -1.57
C TYR A 79 -1.77 -16.91 -0.45
N SER A 80 -1.01 -17.95 -0.82
CA SER A 80 -0.28 -18.82 0.10
C SER A 80 0.77 -18.05 0.91
N ALA A 81 1.68 -17.34 0.24
CA ALA A 81 2.76 -16.59 0.90
C ALA A 81 2.19 -15.55 1.90
N LYS A 82 1.11 -14.87 1.53
CA LYS A 82 0.48 -13.84 2.38
C LYS A 82 -0.42 -14.39 3.48
N GLY A 83 -0.92 -15.62 3.36
CA GLY A 83 -2.09 -16.08 4.14
C GLY A 83 -3.33 -15.23 3.84
N ARG A 84 -3.56 -14.88 2.58
CA ARG A 84 -4.66 -14.00 2.14
C ARG A 84 -5.90 -14.84 1.79
N PRO A 85 -7.13 -14.41 2.16
CA PRO A 85 -8.36 -15.04 1.68
C PRO A 85 -8.51 -15.00 0.16
N SER A 86 -8.94 -16.10 -0.44
CA SER A 86 -9.06 -16.25 -1.91
C SER A 86 -10.22 -15.47 -2.54
N ASP A 87 -11.16 -14.95 -1.74
CA ASP A 87 -12.27 -14.11 -2.18
C ASP A 87 -11.89 -12.62 -2.34
N ASN A 88 -10.62 -12.26 -2.08
CA ASN A 88 -10.14 -10.89 -2.15
C ASN A 88 -9.32 -10.66 -3.42
N PRO A 89 -9.88 -10.01 -4.46
CA PRO A 89 -9.27 -9.90 -5.78
C PRO A 89 -7.90 -9.21 -5.74
N LEU A 90 -7.13 -9.36 -6.82
CA LEU A 90 -5.80 -8.77 -6.98
C LEU A 90 -5.80 -7.69 -8.06
N ILE A 91 -4.93 -6.69 -7.91
CA ILE A 91 -4.70 -5.67 -8.93
C ILE A 91 -3.66 -6.20 -9.92
N VAL A 92 -3.99 -6.09 -11.20
CA VAL A 92 -3.13 -6.42 -12.31
C VAL A 92 -2.30 -5.21 -12.69
N HIS A 93 -0.99 -5.37 -12.73
CA HIS A 93 -0.04 -4.36 -13.16
C HIS A 93 0.38 -4.63 -14.61
N VAL A 94 0.38 -3.56 -15.41
CA VAL A 94 0.75 -3.58 -16.84
C VAL A 94 1.88 -2.60 -17.10
N SER A 95 2.73 -2.90 -18.09
CA SER A 95 3.83 -2.03 -18.50
C SER A 95 3.41 -0.92 -19.47
N ASP A 96 2.38 -1.16 -20.28
CA ASP A 96 1.96 -0.28 -21.36
C ASP A 96 0.49 -0.53 -21.77
N LEU A 97 -0.07 0.37 -22.59
CA LEU A 97 -1.47 0.28 -23.03
C LEU A 97 -1.70 -0.87 -24.03
N GLU A 98 -0.67 -1.26 -24.79
CA GLU A 98 -0.72 -2.46 -25.64
C GLU A 98 -0.98 -3.72 -24.81
N MET A 99 -0.23 -3.91 -23.72
CA MET A 99 -0.45 -5.02 -22.79
C MET A 99 -1.85 -4.98 -22.19
N LEU A 100 -2.34 -3.81 -21.75
CA LEU A 100 -3.68 -3.69 -21.18
C LEU A 100 -4.79 -4.08 -22.17
N ARG A 101 -4.73 -3.59 -23.41
CA ARG A 101 -5.69 -3.93 -24.48
C ARG A 101 -5.70 -5.42 -24.79
N SER A 102 -4.55 -6.08 -24.69
CA SER A 102 -4.45 -7.53 -24.89
C SER A 102 -5.26 -8.33 -23.85
N LEU A 103 -5.43 -7.80 -22.62
CA LEU A 103 -6.23 -8.41 -21.56
C LEU A 103 -7.74 -8.23 -21.75
N LEU A 104 -8.13 -7.14 -22.41
CA LEU A 104 -9.53 -6.85 -22.75
C LEU A 104 -10.00 -7.63 -23.98
N SER A 105 -9.05 -8.12 -24.78
CA SER A 105 -9.34 -8.93 -25.96
C SER A 105 -9.53 -10.39 -25.59
N PRO A 106 -10.59 -11.08 -26.06
CA PRO A 106 -10.77 -12.51 -25.82
C PRO A 106 -9.56 -13.32 -26.29
N ALA A 107 -9.23 -14.42 -25.59
CA ALA A 107 -8.06 -15.24 -25.89
C ALA A 107 -8.03 -15.88 -27.31
N THR A 108 -9.12 -15.83 -28.10
CA THR A 108 -9.27 -16.61 -29.36
C THR A 108 -9.69 -15.82 -30.60
N SER A 109 -9.45 -14.50 -30.72
CA SER A 109 -9.76 -13.79 -31.97
C SER A 109 -8.51 -13.26 -32.69
N PRO A 110 -7.96 -13.99 -33.66
CA PRO A 110 -7.07 -13.45 -34.68
C PRO A 110 -7.82 -12.70 -35.80
N SER A 111 -9.15 -12.71 -35.84
CA SER A 111 -9.91 -12.19 -36.98
C SER A 111 -11.30 -11.65 -36.62
N CYS A 112 -11.38 -10.47 -35.98
CA CYS A 112 -12.63 -9.70 -35.96
C CYS A 112 -12.33 -8.21 -36.20
N ALA A 113 -11.61 -7.92 -37.28
CA ALA A 113 -11.78 -6.64 -37.95
C ALA A 113 -13.07 -6.74 -38.76
N LYS A 114 -14.03 -5.85 -38.48
CA LYS A 114 -15.34 -5.64 -39.12
C LYS A 114 -16.53 -6.37 -38.49
N GLY A 115 -17.16 -5.62 -37.57
CA GLY A 115 -18.60 -5.41 -37.61
C GLY A 115 -19.51 -6.48 -37.03
N GLU A 116 -19.57 -6.61 -35.71
CA GLU A 116 -20.79 -7.08 -35.03
C GLU A 116 -21.01 -6.27 -33.75
N THR A 117 -22.09 -5.48 -33.74
CA THR A 117 -22.58 -4.71 -32.60
C THR A 117 -23.58 -5.55 -31.83
N ASN A 118 -23.12 -6.29 -30.81
CA ASN A 118 -23.97 -6.82 -29.75
C ASN A 118 -23.14 -6.96 -28.46
N GLY A 119 -23.11 -5.92 -27.63
CA GLY A 119 -22.72 -5.97 -26.21
C GLY A 119 -21.26 -6.31 -25.86
N HIS A 120 -20.37 -6.55 -26.82
CA HIS A 120 -18.96 -6.89 -26.57
C HIS A 120 -18.09 -5.62 -26.63
N HIS A 121 -17.51 -5.21 -25.50
CA HIS A 121 -16.47 -4.18 -25.48
C HIS A 121 -15.19 -4.74 -26.13
N GLY A 122 -15.10 -4.66 -27.46
CA GLY A 122 -14.05 -5.27 -28.28
C GLY A 122 -12.64 -4.74 -28.02
N GLY A 123 -11.98 -5.23 -26.96
CA GLY A 123 -10.57 -4.94 -26.65
C GLY A 123 -10.26 -3.48 -26.28
N ARG A 124 -11.28 -2.62 -26.17
CA ARG A 124 -11.13 -1.18 -25.90
C ARG A 124 -11.29 -0.88 -24.43
N ILE A 125 -10.43 0.01 -23.94
CA ILE A 125 -10.56 0.62 -22.62
C ILE A 125 -11.80 1.54 -22.67
N PRO A 126 -12.73 1.46 -21.70
CA PRO A 126 -13.89 2.36 -21.65
C PRO A 126 -13.48 3.83 -21.68
N GLU A 127 -14.12 4.64 -22.53
CA GLU A 127 -13.76 6.05 -22.80
C GLU A 127 -13.77 6.94 -21.55
N ILE A 128 -14.62 6.60 -20.56
CA ILE A 128 -14.67 7.27 -19.27
C ILE A 128 -13.30 7.32 -18.57
N TYR A 129 -12.42 6.35 -18.82
CA TYR A 129 -11.09 6.30 -18.21
C TYR A 129 -10.03 7.10 -18.98
N ARG A 130 -10.30 7.54 -20.22
CA ARG A 130 -9.32 8.26 -21.04
C ARG A 130 -8.74 9.50 -20.35
N PRO A 131 -9.55 10.38 -19.71
CA PRO A 131 -9.02 11.54 -19.01
C PRO A 131 -8.16 11.17 -17.80
N LEU A 132 -8.55 10.12 -17.07
CA LEU A 132 -7.80 9.64 -15.92
C LEU A 132 -6.47 9.01 -16.31
N ILE A 133 -6.44 8.19 -17.36
CA ILE A 133 -5.22 7.56 -17.88
C ILE A 133 -4.24 8.65 -18.34
N ASN A 134 -4.72 9.65 -19.09
CA ASN A 134 -3.87 10.73 -19.59
C ASN A 134 -3.22 11.55 -18.47
N ARG A 135 -3.92 11.71 -17.34
CA ARG A 135 -3.48 12.55 -16.23
C ARG A 135 -2.68 11.79 -15.17
N PHE A 136 -3.10 10.59 -14.82
CA PHE A 136 -2.61 9.88 -13.63
C PHE A 136 -1.81 8.62 -13.95
N TRP A 137 -1.71 8.19 -15.23
CA TRP A 137 -0.87 7.05 -15.62
C TRP A 137 0.40 7.47 -16.36
N PRO A 138 1.54 6.79 -16.10
CA PRO A 138 1.76 5.85 -14.99
C PRO A 138 1.61 6.54 -13.63
N GLY A 139 1.07 5.83 -12.63
CA GLY A 139 0.86 6.43 -11.31
C GLY A 139 -0.09 5.71 -10.37
N PRO A 140 -0.43 6.35 -9.24
CA PRO A 140 -1.11 5.73 -8.10
C PRO A 140 -2.63 5.62 -8.30
N LEU A 141 -3.07 5.34 -9.53
CA LEU A 141 -4.47 5.13 -9.89
C LEU A 141 -4.71 3.70 -10.39
N THR A 142 -5.74 3.05 -9.89
CA THR A 142 -6.24 1.76 -10.36
C THR A 142 -7.64 1.94 -10.90
N ILE A 143 -7.88 1.46 -12.12
CA ILE A 143 -9.20 1.50 -12.77
C ILE A 143 -9.82 0.10 -12.81
N LEU A 144 -11.14 -0.01 -12.63
CA LEU A 144 -11.86 -1.26 -12.85
C LEU A 144 -12.22 -1.46 -14.32
N LEU A 145 -11.88 -2.61 -14.87
CA LEU A 145 -12.17 -2.98 -16.24
C LEU A 145 -13.06 -4.22 -16.30
N PRO A 146 -13.90 -4.36 -17.33
CA PRO A 146 -14.67 -5.58 -17.53
C PRO A 146 -13.72 -6.76 -17.74
N ASN A 147 -14.00 -7.87 -17.07
CA ASN A 147 -13.26 -9.13 -17.26
C ASN A 147 -13.91 -9.91 -18.41
N PRO A 148 -13.22 -10.16 -19.53
CA PRO A 148 -13.80 -10.89 -20.65
C PRO A 148 -14.21 -12.32 -20.27
N THR A 149 -15.27 -12.86 -20.88
CA THR A 149 -15.74 -14.23 -20.64
C THR A 149 -14.66 -15.30 -20.91
N ARG A 150 -13.75 -15.02 -21.84
CA ARG A 150 -12.54 -15.83 -22.10
C ARG A 150 -11.29 -15.03 -21.73
N SER A 151 -11.20 -14.70 -20.44
CA SER A 151 -10.10 -13.94 -19.88
C SER A 151 -8.77 -14.69 -20.03
N ARG A 152 -7.70 -13.94 -20.25
CA ARG A 152 -6.33 -14.45 -20.15
C ARG A 152 -5.84 -14.50 -18.70
N LEU A 153 -6.55 -13.83 -17.78
CA LEU A 153 -6.21 -13.82 -16.36
C LEU A 153 -6.61 -15.14 -15.71
N ALA A 154 -5.77 -15.59 -14.79
CA ALA A 154 -6.11 -16.69 -13.90
C ALA A 154 -7.38 -16.34 -13.09
N PRO A 155 -8.32 -17.28 -12.88
CA PRO A 155 -9.57 -17.02 -12.14
C PRO A 155 -9.37 -16.44 -10.74
N GLU A 156 -8.26 -16.81 -10.09
CA GLU A 156 -7.87 -16.36 -8.76
C GLU A 156 -7.53 -14.85 -8.70
N VAL A 157 -7.25 -14.21 -9.84
CA VAL A 157 -7.01 -12.76 -9.91
C VAL A 157 -8.29 -11.99 -9.62
N THR A 158 -9.40 -12.39 -10.22
CA THR A 158 -10.69 -11.68 -10.09
C THR A 158 -11.56 -12.23 -8.98
N ALA A 159 -11.20 -13.37 -8.39
CA ALA A 159 -12.00 -14.04 -7.37
C ALA A 159 -13.46 -14.27 -7.83
N GLY A 160 -13.65 -14.57 -9.11
CA GLY A 160 -14.98 -14.81 -9.72
C GLY A 160 -15.75 -13.54 -10.13
N LEU A 161 -15.17 -12.34 -9.97
CA LEU A 161 -15.81 -11.10 -10.37
C LEU A 161 -15.81 -10.92 -11.91
N LYS A 162 -16.84 -10.23 -12.39
CA LYS A 162 -17.01 -9.80 -13.80
C LYS A 162 -16.11 -8.63 -14.20
N SER A 163 -15.25 -8.17 -13.30
CA SER A 163 -14.34 -7.05 -13.49
C SER A 163 -13.02 -7.34 -12.79
N PHE A 164 -11.95 -6.66 -13.23
CA PHE A 164 -10.64 -6.72 -12.61
C PHE A 164 -10.07 -5.31 -12.45
N GLY A 165 -9.20 -5.10 -11.46
CA GLY A 165 -8.48 -3.84 -11.29
C GLY A 165 -7.19 -3.85 -12.09
N ALA A 166 -6.93 -2.79 -12.86
CA ALA A 166 -5.71 -2.59 -13.62
C ALA A 166 -4.96 -1.33 -13.18
N ARG A 167 -3.63 -1.36 -13.22
CA ARG A 167 -2.77 -0.23 -12.91
C ARG A 167 -1.49 -0.24 -13.75
N MET A 168 -1.05 0.94 -14.17
CA MET A 168 0.29 1.16 -14.72
C MET A 168 1.13 1.90 -13.67
N PRO A 169 2.05 1.24 -12.95
CA PRO A 169 2.79 1.85 -11.84
C PRO A 169 3.79 2.91 -12.33
N ALA A 170 3.93 4.02 -11.61
CA ALA A 170 4.98 5.03 -11.86
C ALA A 170 6.33 4.62 -11.26
N SER A 171 6.82 3.44 -11.62
CA SER A 171 8.17 2.99 -11.26
C SER A 171 8.82 2.39 -12.50
N PRO A 172 9.95 2.96 -13.00
CA PRO A 172 10.70 2.39 -14.10
C PRO A 172 11.12 0.93 -13.83
N LEU A 173 11.49 0.61 -12.58
CA LEU A 173 11.78 -0.76 -12.16
C LEU A 173 10.57 -1.68 -12.36
N ALA A 174 9.39 -1.29 -11.86
CA ALA A 174 8.17 -2.08 -12.02
C ALA A 174 7.78 -2.26 -13.49
N LEU A 175 7.77 -1.18 -14.28
CA LEU A 175 7.41 -1.22 -15.70
C LEU A 175 8.36 -2.11 -16.49
N SER A 176 9.67 -2.02 -16.23
CA SER A 176 10.67 -2.85 -16.88
C SER A 176 10.60 -4.31 -16.46
N LEU A 177 10.33 -4.61 -15.19
CA LEU A 177 10.08 -5.98 -14.73
C LEU A 177 8.87 -6.61 -15.44
N ILE A 178 7.74 -5.89 -15.50
CA ILE A 178 6.52 -6.34 -16.17
C ILE A 178 6.80 -6.57 -17.66
N LYS A 179 7.49 -5.62 -18.31
CA LYS A 179 7.82 -5.72 -19.74
C LYS A 179 8.73 -6.90 -20.04
N LEU A 180 9.80 -7.09 -19.26
CA LEU A 180 10.75 -8.20 -19.42
C LEU A 180 10.11 -9.55 -19.10
N THR A 181 9.15 -9.60 -18.18
CA THR A 181 8.37 -10.82 -17.92
C THR A 181 7.56 -11.21 -19.15
N GLY A 182 7.04 -10.23 -19.89
CA GLY A 182 6.21 -10.46 -21.07
C GLY A 182 4.76 -10.84 -20.72
N ALA A 183 4.35 -10.66 -19.47
CA ALA A 183 3.04 -10.97 -18.95
C ALA A 183 2.60 -9.91 -17.92
N PRO A 184 1.29 -9.65 -17.77
CA PRO A 184 0.79 -8.81 -16.68
C PRO A 184 1.09 -9.44 -15.31
N LEU A 185 1.38 -8.61 -14.31
CA LEU A 185 1.70 -9.10 -12.96
C LEU A 185 0.54 -8.83 -11.99
N ALA A 186 -0.01 -9.87 -11.37
CA ALA A 186 -0.92 -9.71 -10.25
C ALA A 186 -0.08 -9.38 -9.02
N ALA A 187 -0.35 -8.25 -8.36
CA ALA A 187 0.46 -7.80 -7.23
C ALA A 187 -0.37 -7.05 -6.17
N PRO A 188 -0.82 -7.71 -5.08
CA PRO A 188 -1.23 -7.00 -3.88
C PRO A 188 0.01 -6.46 -3.14
N SER A 189 -0.19 -5.68 -2.07
CA SER A 189 0.90 -5.24 -1.19
C SER A 189 1.72 -6.43 -0.65
N ALA A 190 3.03 -6.28 -0.44
CA ALA A 190 3.95 -7.36 -0.09
C ALA A 190 4.09 -7.65 1.42
N ASN A 191 3.01 -7.52 2.18
CA ASN A 191 2.96 -7.81 3.61
C ASN A 191 2.26 -9.15 3.91
N ALA A 192 2.49 -9.72 5.09
CA ALA A 192 1.60 -10.76 5.59
C ALA A 192 0.19 -10.19 5.78
N SER A 193 -0.85 -11.01 5.58
CA SER A 193 -2.24 -10.55 5.72
C SER A 193 -2.46 -9.86 7.06
N THR A 194 -3.27 -8.79 7.07
CA THR A 194 -3.56 -7.88 8.20
C THR A 194 -2.47 -6.88 8.62
N ARG A 195 -1.17 -7.15 8.38
CA ARG A 195 -0.08 -6.23 8.74
C ARG A 195 -0.12 -4.92 7.92
N PRO A 196 0.52 -3.83 8.40
CA PRO A 196 0.70 -2.59 7.63
C PRO A 196 1.34 -2.86 6.26
N SER A 197 1.04 -2.05 5.24
CA SER A 197 1.66 -2.25 3.92
C SER A 197 3.17 -1.95 3.98
N PRO A 198 4.01 -2.63 3.19
CA PRO A 198 5.45 -2.40 3.20
C PRO A 198 5.84 -1.27 2.24
N THR A 199 6.64 -0.34 2.72
CA THR A 199 7.19 0.79 1.95
C THR A 199 8.69 0.69 1.70
N THR A 200 9.35 -0.35 2.22
CA THR A 200 10.78 -0.66 2.02
C THR A 200 10.98 -2.16 1.86
N ALA A 201 12.15 -2.59 1.38
CA ALA A 201 12.49 -4.00 1.23
C ALA A 201 12.55 -4.73 2.58
N GLU A 202 13.01 -4.06 3.63
CA GLU A 202 13.11 -4.58 4.99
C GLU A 202 11.74 -4.89 5.58
N HIS A 203 10.74 -4.04 5.29
CA HIS A 203 9.35 -4.31 5.68
C HIS A 203 8.80 -5.58 5.03
N VAL A 204 9.20 -5.86 3.78
CA VAL A 204 8.84 -7.10 3.09
C VAL A 204 9.55 -8.29 3.72
N LEU A 205 10.85 -8.17 3.97
CA LEU A 205 11.65 -9.23 4.58
C LEU A 205 11.11 -9.62 5.96
N GLU A 206 10.79 -8.64 6.81
CA GLU A 206 10.20 -8.88 8.14
C GLU A 206 8.92 -9.73 8.07
N ASP A 207 8.10 -9.52 7.04
CA ASP A 207 6.80 -10.16 6.91
C ASP A 207 6.84 -11.50 6.18
N LEU A 208 7.72 -11.63 5.18
CA LEU A 208 7.68 -12.71 4.19
C LEU A 208 8.97 -13.53 4.12
N ASP A 209 9.93 -13.33 5.03
CA ASP A 209 11.13 -14.17 5.08
C ASP A 209 10.78 -15.66 5.18
N GLY A 210 11.45 -16.45 4.36
CA GLY A 210 11.22 -17.87 4.18
C GLY A 210 9.91 -18.26 3.48
N ARG A 211 9.05 -17.30 3.13
CA ARG A 211 7.82 -17.52 2.33
C ARG A 211 7.97 -17.18 0.86
N ILE A 212 8.95 -16.33 0.53
CA ILE A 212 9.31 -15.92 -0.83
C ILE A 212 10.82 -16.02 -1.02
N GLU A 213 11.29 -16.10 -2.26
CA GLU A 213 12.74 -16.24 -2.53
C GLU A 213 13.44 -14.90 -2.76
N LEU A 214 12.74 -13.95 -3.40
CA LEU A 214 13.33 -12.76 -3.98
C LEU A 214 12.54 -11.50 -3.57
N ILE A 215 13.29 -10.48 -3.19
CA ILE A 215 12.84 -9.11 -3.01
C ILE A 215 13.74 -8.23 -3.89
N LEU A 216 13.17 -7.52 -4.85
CA LEU A 216 13.86 -6.45 -5.54
C LEU A 216 13.84 -5.22 -4.64
N ASP A 217 14.99 -4.59 -4.44
CA ASP A 217 15.12 -3.37 -3.66
C ASP A 217 15.50 -2.19 -4.56
N GLY A 218 14.55 -1.27 -4.73
CA GLY A 218 14.74 0.01 -5.43
C GLY A 218 14.63 1.22 -4.49
N GLY A 219 14.73 1.02 -3.18
CA GLY A 219 14.56 2.04 -2.16
C GLY A 219 13.11 2.28 -1.73
N ALA A 220 12.93 3.25 -0.83
CA ALA A 220 11.65 3.55 -0.21
C ALA A 220 10.57 4.07 -1.19
N CYS A 221 9.32 3.67 -0.97
CA CYS A 221 8.18 4.12 -1.76
C CYS A 221 7.86 5.61 -1.49
N ARG A 222 7.61 6.37 -2.57
CA ARG A 222 7.44 7.83 -2.50
C ARG A 222 6.05 8.32 -2.12
N VAL A 223 5.01 7.51 -2.20
CA VAL A 223 3.63 7.90 -1.83
C VAL A 223 3.25 7.37 -0.45
N GLY A 224 3.65 6.14 -0.12
CA GLY A 224 3.46 5.54 1.21
C GLY A 224 2.06 4.97 1.51
N VAL A 225 1.05 5.32 0.72
CA VAL A 225 -0.27 4.69 0.71
C VAL A 225 -0.54 4.03 -0.64
N GLU A 226 -1.46 3.07 -0.68
CA GLU A 226 -1.79 2.37 -1.93
C GLU A 226 -2.50 3.26 -2.95
N SER A 227 -2.63 2.76 -4.17
CA SER A 227 -3.35 3.44 -5.25
C SER A 227 -4.82 3.72 -4.92
N THR A 228 -5.32 4.85 -5.41
CA THR A 228 -6.76 5.11 -5.46
C THR A 228 -7.40 4.10 -6.43
N VAL A 229 -8.49 3.47 -6.03
CA VAL A 229 -9.22 2.51 -6.87
C VAL A 229 -10.55 3.11 -7.27
N VAL A 230 -10.79 3.21 -8.57
CA VAL A 230 -11.99 3.83 -9.13
C VAL A 230 -12.76 2.86 -10.03
N ASP A 231 -14.07 3.06 -10.05
CA ASP A 231 -15.02 2.33 -10.86
C ASP A 231 -15.85 3.27 -11.72
N GLY A 232 -15.48 3.38 -12.99
CA GLY A 232 -16.23 4.06 -14.03
C GLY A 232 -17.13 3.13 -14.85
N LEU A 233 -17.35 1.88 -14.40
CA LEU A 233 -18.30 0.97 -15.04
C LEU A 233 -19.74 1.18 -14.55
N CYS A 234 -19.94 2.11 -13.62
CA CYS A 234 -21.24 2.54 -13.11
C CYS A 234 -21.42 4.06 -13.27
N ASP A 235 -22.67 4.51 -13.14
CA ASP A 235 -23.03 5.93 -13.13
C ASP A 235 -23.84 6.26 -11.86
N PRO A 236 -23.43 7.25 -11.04
CA PRO A 236 -22.18 8.00 -11.15
C PRO A 236 -20.95 7.11 -10.90
N PRO A 237 -19.75 7.48 -11.41
CA PRO A 237 -18.51 6.77 -11.09
C PRO A 237 -18.22 6.76 -9.58
N LEU A 238 -17.48 5.74 -9.12
CA LEU A 238 -17.23 5.54 -7.69
C LEU A 238 -15.74 5.46 -7.36
N VAL A 239 -15.34 6.06 -6.24
CA VAL A 239 -14.08 5.75 -5.54
C VAL A 239 -14.32 4.58 -4.61
N LEU A 240 -13.75 3.41 -4.92
CA LEU A 240 -13.85 2.19 -4.11
C LEU A 240 -12.80 2.15 -2.99
N ARG A 241 -11.65 2.80 -3.19
CA ARG A 241 -10.59 2.92 -2.19
C ARG A 241 -9.86 4.25 -2.35
N PRO A 242 -9.73 5.07 -1.30
CA PRO A 242 -8.90 6.26 -1.34
C PRO A 242 -7.41 5.87 -1.29
N GLY A 243 -6.58 6.64 -1.99
CA GLY A 243 -5.15 6.39 -2.17
C GLY A 243 -4.41 7.63 -2.65
N GLY A 244 -3.34 7.43 -3.43
CA GLY A 244 -2.46 8.53 -3.90
C GLY A 244 -3.03 9.50 -4.93
N VAL A 245 -4.33 9.41 -5.29
CA VAL A 245 -5.05 10.41 -6.10
C VAL A 245 -6.30 10.85 -5.35
N GLY A 246 -6.44 12.16 -5.10
CA GLY A 246 -7.55 12.75 -4.36
C GLY A 246 -8.87 12.75 -5.14
N ILE A 247 -10.01 12.73 -4.44
CA ILE A 247 -11.33 12.75 -5.08
C ILE A 247 -11.60 14.06 -5.83
N GLU A 248 -11.11 15.19 -5.34
CA GLU A 248 -11.25 16.48 -6.02
C GLU A 248 -10.41 16.54 -7.31
N GLU A 249 -9.24 15.89 -7.33
CA GLU A 249 -8.47 15.73 -8.56
C GLU A 249 -9.23 14.89 -9.60
N LEU A 250 -9.91 13.83 -9.16
CA LEU A 250 -10.79 13.04 -10.03
C LEU A 250 -11.95 13.89 -10.57
N ARG A 251 -12.62 14.68 -9.71
CA ARG A 251 -13.74 15.56 -10.10
C ARG A 251 -13.35 16.62 -11.13
N SER A 252 -12.08 17.02 -11.16
CA SER A 252 -11.56 17.93 -12.17
C SER A 252 -11.35 17.30 -13.56
N CYS A 253 -11.59 15.99 -13.71
CA CYS A 253 -11.44 15.29 -14.99
C CYS A 253 -12.80 15.14 -15.69
N PRO A 254 -12.86 15.35 -17.02
CA PRO A 254 -14.09 15.17 -17.80
C PRO A 254 -14.79 13.83 -17.57
N GLY A 255 -16.08 13.86 -17.26
CA GLY A 255 -16.91 12.68 -16.98
C GLY A 255 -16.85 12.15 -15.55
N TRP A 256 -15.96 12.70 -14.71
CA TRP A 256 -15.77 12.31 -13.31
C TRP A 256 -16.27 13.37 -12.31
N GLU A 257 -16.94 14.42 -12.77
CA GLU A 257 -17.41 15.54 -11.97
C GLU A 257 -18.36 15.09 -10.85
N ARG A 258 -19.15 14.04 -11.12
CA ARG A 258 -20.11 13.45 -10.19
C ARG A 258 -19.56 12.25 -9.41
N VAL A 259 -18.25 12.00 -9.41
CA VAL A 259 -17.69 10.84 -8.70
C VAL A 259 -18.02 10.89 -7.20
N GLU A 260 -18.44 9.75 -6.67
CA GLU A 260 -18.85 9.59 -5.28
C GLU A 260 -17.93 8.63 -4.50
N LYS A 261 -17.96 8.73 -3.16
CA LYS A 261 -17.24 7.82 -2.26
C LYS A 261 -18.09 6.57 -2.03
N ALA A 262 -17.56 5.39 -2.39
CA ALA A 262 -18.22 4.10 -2.11
C ALA A 262 -17.59 3.35 -0.92
N TYR A 263 -16.49 3.87 -0.37
CA TYR A 263 -15.92 3.36 0.87
C TYR A 263 -16.65 3.98 2.07
N LYS A 264 -16.99 3.15 3.05
CA LYS A 264 -17.59 3.59 4.32
C LYS A 264 -16.61 3.39 5.47
N ASP A 265 -16.67 4.27 6.47
CA ASP A 265 -15.92 4.17 7.71
C ASP A 265 -16.59 3.14 8.63
N TYR A 266 -16.09 1.88 8.60
CA TYR A 266 -16.30 0.76 9.54
C TYR A 266 -17.71 0.32 9.99
N SER A 267 -18.75 1.14 9.94
CA SER A 267 -20.04 0.85 10.60
C SER A 267 -21.01 0.00 9.77
N GLU A 268 -20.77 -0.19 8.47
CA GLU A 268 -21.68 -0.95 7.59
C GLU A 268 -20.95 -1.85 6.57
N LEU A 269 -20.19 -2.83 7.07
CA LEU A 269 -19.67 -3.92 6.23
C LEU A 269 -20.81 -4.87 5.84
N GLY A 270 -21.34 -4.71 4.62
CA GLY A 270 -22.26 -5.68 4.02
C GLY A 270 -21.61 -7.06 3.83
N LYS A 271 -22.43 -8.12 3.73
CA LYS A 271 -22.00 -9.53 3.57
C LYS A 271 -21.43 -9.88 2.17
N GLY A 272 -21.36 -8.93 1.23
CA GLY A 272 -20.96 -9.17 -0.16
C GLY A 272 -19.46 -9.39 -0.38
N ALA A 273 -19.09 -9.99 -1.52
CA ALA A 273 -17.69 -10.11 -1.94
C ALA A 273 -17.10 -8.71 -2.27
N PRO A 274 -15.85 -8.42 -1.88
CA PRO A 274 -15.23 -7.11 -2.14
C PRO A 274 -14.98 -6.92 -3.64
N ARG A 275 -15.40 -5.78 -4.19
CA ARG A 275 -15.18 -5.43 -5.61
C ARG A 275 -13.73 -5.05 -5.91
N ALA A 276 -12.99 -4.62 -4.89
CA ALA A 276 -11.60 -4.21 -4.94
C ALA A 276 -10.87 -4.57 -3.64
N PRO A 277 -9.52 -4.66 -3.66
CA PRO A 277 -8.74 -4.87 -2.44
C PRO A 277 -9.00 -3.77 -1.41
N GLY A 278 -8.98 -4.13 -0.12
CA GLY A 278 -9.05 -3.17 0.99
C GLY A 278 -10.46 -2.78 1.43
N MET A 279 -11.51 -3.45 0.93
CA MET A 279 -12.91 -3.13 1.25
C MET A 279 -13.51 -3.93 2.42
N LYS A 280 -13.17 -5.22 2.58
CA LYS A 280 -13.89 -6.15 3.48
C LYS A 280 -13.17 -6.48 4.79
N TYR A 281 -11.86 -6.71 4.73
CA TYR A 281 -11.10 -7.26 5.86
C TYR A 281 -10.43 -6.17 6.68
N LYS A 282 -10.16 -6.44 7.97
CA LYS A 282 -9.29 -5.58 8.78
C LYS A 282 -7.90 -5.60 8.13
N HIS A 283 -7.52 -4.46 7.58
CA HIS A 283 -6.23 -4.24 6.95
C HIS A 283 -5.46 -3.22 7.79
N TYR A 284 -4.13 -3.30 7.78
CA TYR A 284 -3.25 -2.28 8.38
C TYR A 284 -3.18 -2.27 9.90
N SER A 285 -3.56 -3.37 10.56
CA SER A 285 -3.52 -3.45 12.02
C SER A 285 -2.12 -3.86 12.46
N PRO A 286 -1.39 -3.01 13.22
CA PRO A 286 -0.24 -3.49 13.99
C PRO A 286 -0.71 -4.49 15.06
N ARG A 287 0.26 -5.16 15.70
CA ARG A 287 0.03 -6.02 16.87
C ARG A 287 -0.42 -5.21 18.07
N ALA A 288 0.16 -4.02 18.26
CA ALA A 288 -0.24 -3.07 19.29
C ALA A 288 -1.69 -2.60 19.07
N LYS A 289 -2.42 -2.29 20.14
CA LYS A 289 -3.72 -1.62 19.99
C LYS A 289 -3.48 -0.18 19.51
N VAL A 290 -4.21 0.25 18.49
CA VAL A 290 -4.15 1.63 17.98
C VAL A 290 -5.33 2.43 18.49
N VAL A 291 -5.07 3.63 19.02
CA VAL A 291 -6.09 4.63 19.36
C VAL A 291 -5.86 5.85 18.48
N LEU A 292 -6.84 6.14 17.62
CA LEU A 292 -6.81 7.30 16.73
C LEU A 292 -7.53 8.48 17.40
N TYR A 293 -6.88 9.64 17.39
CA TYR A 293 -7.47 10.91 17.77
C TYR A 293 -7.76 11.71 16.50
N GLU A 294 -9.03 11.78 16.09
CA GLU A 294 -9.40 12.55 14.91
C GLU A 294 -9.22 14.04 15.16
N ALA A 295 -8.92 14.78 14.08
CA ALA A 295 -8.78 16.24 14.16
C ALA A 295 -10.08 16.95 14.59
N SER A 296 -11.24 16.29 14.48
CA SER A 296 -12.52 16.79 14.97
C SER A 296 -12.71 16.68 16.47
N PHE A 297 -11.90 15.85 17.15
CA PHE A 297 -12.06 15.62 18.58
C PHE A 297 -11.69 16.89 19.35
N ALA A 298 -12.62 17.37 20.19
CA ALA A 298 -12.48 18.69 20.83
C ALA A 298 -11.19 18.86 21.65
N ALA A 299 -10.69 17.77 22.25
CA ALA A 299 -9.44 17.77 23.02
C ALA A 299 -8.27 17.12 22.24
N ALA A 300 -8.34 17.05 20.91
CA ALA A 300 -7.28 16.49 20.08
C ALA A 300 -5.96 17.23 20.26
N GLU A 301 -5.98 18.56 20.31
CA GLU A 301 -4.78 19.39 20.47
C GLU A 301 -4.13 19.25 21.85
N GLU A 302 -4.88 18.80 22.87
CA GLU A 302 -4.37 18.60 24.23
C GLU A 302 -3.51 17.32 24.36
N GLY A 303 -3.52 16.46 23.34
CA GLY A 303 -2.79 15.20 23.34
C GLY A 303 -3.61 14.03 23.89
N VAL A 304 -2.91 13.01 24.37
CA VAL A 304 -3.51 11.77 24.88
C VAL A 304 -4.23 12.06 26.19
N GLN A 305 -5.51 11.71 26.23
CA GLN A 305 -6.34 11.86 27.42
C GLN A 305 -5.87 10.88 28.52
N LYS A 306 -5.70 11.39 29.73
CA LYS A 306 -5.22 10.59 30.90
C LYS A 306 -6.05 9.33 31.12
N GLN A 307 -7.37 9.44 30.93
CA GLN A 307 -8.33 8.34 31.10
C GLN A 307 -8.06 7.20 30.11
N ASP A 308 -7.63 7.51 28.88
CA ASP A 308 -7.36 6.49 27.86
C ASP A 308 -6.12 5.65 28.21
N LEU A 309 -5.06 6.32 28.69
CA LEU A 309 -3.85 5.64 29.14
C LEU A 309 -4.13 4.78 30.39
N GLU A 310 -4.84 5.33 31.37
CA GLU A 310 -5.17 4.63 32.63
C GLU A 310 -6.07 3.42 32.39
N ALA A 311 -7.10 3.56 31.56
CA ALA A 311 -8.00 2.46 31.20
C ALA A 311 -7.23 1.33 30.49
N PHE A 312 -6.41 1.67 29.49
CA PHE A 312 -5.62 0.66 28.79
C PHE A 312 -4.60 -0.01 29.71
N ARG A 313 -3.94 0.75 30.60
CA ARG A 313 -2.98 0.19 31.54
C ARG A 313 -3.62 -0.82 32.49
N LYS A 314 -4.81 -0.51 33.02
CA LYS A 314 -5.54 -1.42 33.91
C LYS A 314 -5.86 -2.75 33.20
N ASP A 315 -6.34 -2.67 31.96
CA ASP A 315 -6.59 -3.84 31.12
C ASP A 315 -5.30 -4.64 30.86
N TRP A 316 -4.21 -3.95 30.54
CA TRP A 316 -2.92 -4.57 30.26
C TRP A 316 -2.34 -5.27 31.49
N GLN A 317 -2.43 -4.67 32.68
CA GLN A 317 -2.00 -5.30 33.94
C GLN A 317 -2.79 -6.57 34.24
N ALA A 318 -4.11 -6.56 34.03
CA ALA A 318 -4.94 -7.75 34.18
C ALA A 318 -4.54 -8.86 33.19
N GLN A 319 -4.22 -8.49 31.94
CA GLN A 319 -3.71 -9.43 30.94
C GLN A 319 -2.33 -9.98 31.30
N GLN A 320 -1.49 -9.19 31.96
CA GLN A 320 -0.17 -9.62 32.43
C GLN A 320 -0.30 -10.65 33.56
N THR A 321 -1.21 -10.45 34.51
CA THR A 321 -1.51 -11.42 35.58
C THR A 321 -2.02 -12.75 35.03
N ASN A 322 -2.78 -12.71 33.94
CA ASN A 322 -3.31 -13.91 33.27
C ASN A 322 -2.34 -14.55 32.26
N GLY A 323 -1.09 -14.06 32.16
CA GLY A 323 -0.06 -14.58 31.26
C GLY A 323 -0.29 -14.29 29.78
N VAL A 324 -1.25 -13.41 29.44
CA VAL A 324 -1.60 -13.04 28.06
C VAL A 324 -0.70 -11.91 27.54
N ALA A 325 -0.35 -10.96 28.41
CA ALA A 325 0.61 -9.89 28.10
C ALA A 325 1.97 -10.19 28.77
N SER A 326 3.06 -9.91 28.07
CA SER A 326 4.42 -10.09 28.58
C SER A 326 5.33 -8.92 28.19
N GLY A 327 6.37 -8.68 28.99
CA GLY A 327 7.33 -7.60 28.77
C GLY A 327 6.96 -6.26 29.43
N PRO A 328 7.78 -5.23 29.21
CA PRO A 328 7.56 -3.90 29.77
C PRO A 328 6.40 -3.18 29.08
N PHE A 329 5.65 -2.38 29.85
CA PHE A 329 4.61 -1.51 29.30
C PHE A 329 5.24 -0.41 28.43
N ARG A 330 4.88 -0.38 27.15
CA ARG A 330 5.41 0.58 26.18
C ARG A 330 4.27 1.31 25.48
N VAL A 331 4.31 2.63 25.50
CA VAL A 331 3.32 3.51 24.89
C VAL A 331 3.93 4.12 23.63
N GLY A 332 3.42 3.75 22.46
CA GLY A 332 3.77 4.39 21.20
C GLY A 332 2.96 5.66 21.00
N VAL A 333 3.60 6.71 20.50
CA VAL A 333 2.97 7.96 20.08
C VAL A 333 3.42 8.27 18.66
N ILE A 334 2.49 8.44 17.75
CA ILE A 334 2.73 8.93 16.38
C ILE A 334 2.14 10.33 16.28
N ARG A 335 3.00 11.33 16.12
CA ARG A 335 2.65 12.75 15.99
C ARG A 335 2.76 13.21 14.56
N THR A 336 1.81 14.03 14.15
CA THR A 336 1.72 14.60 12.81
C THR A 336 1.89 16.12 12.85
N ARG A 337 1.03 16.86 13.57
CA ARG A 337 0.93 18.31 13.42
C ARG A 337 0.95 19.09 14.72
N PHE A 338 0.02 18.83 15.64
CA PHE A 338 -0.21 19.65 16.83
C PHE A 338 0.34 19.01 18.10
N TRP A 339 0.47 17.69 18.14
CA TRP A 339 1.01 17.01 19.31
C TRP A 339 2.46 17.40 19.57
N LYS A 340 2.70 17.94 20.76
CA LYS A 340 4.04 18.07 21.35
C LYS A 340 4.62 16.70 21.67
N PRO A 341 5.96 16.56 21.86
CA PRO A 341 6.57 15.30 22.28
C PRO A 341 5.84 14.65 23.46
N ALA A 342 5.72 13.32 23.39
CA ALA A 342 4.90 12.47 24.25
C ALA A 342 3.38 12.71 24.21
N ALA A 343 2.89 13.59 23.33
CA ALA A 343 1.48 13.95 23.19
C ALA A 343 0.80 14.29 24.53
N GLY A 344 1.46 15.13 25.33
CA GLY A 344 0.93 15.59 26.62
C GLY A 344 1.03 14.58 27.77
N LEU A 345 1.57 13.38 27.53
CA LEU A 345 1.84 12.42 28.59
C LEU A 345 2.94 12.91 29.53
N ARG A 346 2.80 12.63 30.82
CA ARG A 346 3.86 12.89 31.81
C ARG A 346 5.02 11.94 31.56
N CYS A 347 6.12 12.46 31.02
CA CYS A 347 7.32 11.69 30.75
C CYS A 347 8.58 12.32 31.35
N GLY A 348 9.64 11.53 31.45
CA GLY A 348 10.97 12.01 31.82
C GLY A 348 11.67 12.69 30.65
N GLU A 349 12.95 12.98 30.81
CA GLU A 349 13.75 13.49 29.70
C GLU A 349 13.91 12.42 28.62
N PHE A 350 13.73 12.85 27.37
CA PHE A 350 13.99 11.98 26.22
C PHE A 350 15.47 11.65 26.17
N LYS A 351 15.77 10.35 26.17
CA LYS A 351 17.13 9.86 25.98
C LYS A 351 17.56 10.19 24.55
N GLN A 352 18.39 11.22 24.38
CA GLN A 352 19.16 11.37 23.15
C GLN A 352 20.04 10.12 22.99
N ARG A 353 20.02 9.49 21.82
CA ARG A 353 20.99 8.45 21.49
C ARG A 353 21.80 8.84 20.27
N ALA A 354 23.10 8.58 20.41
CA ALA A 354 24.17 8.86 19.46
C ALA A 354 23.80 8.42 18.05
N ILE A 355 24.14 9.27 17.08
CA ILE A 355 24.33 8.88 15.69
C ILE A 355 25.23 7.64 15.74
N VAL A 356 24.67 6.47 15.48
CA VAL A 356 25.48 5.31 15.17
C VAL A 356 26.01 5.63 13.78
N ASP A 357 27.29 6.03 13.68
CA ASP A 357 28.03 6.01 12.42
C ASP A 357 28.09 4.54 11.96
N GLY A 358 27.00 4.09 11.36
CA GLY A 358 27.02 2.96 10.46
C GLY A 358 27.53 3.51 9.13
N GLU A 359 28.74 3.15 8.74
CA GLU A 359 29.33 3.43 7.43
C GLU A 359 28.58 2.75 6.25
N ALA A 360 27.27 2.51 6.37
CA ALA A 360 26.50 1.75 5.40
C ALA A 360 25.05 2.24 5.25
N SER A 361 24.85 3.50 4.83
CA SER A 361 23.59 3.95 4.17
C SER A 361 23.54 5.44 3.76
N ARG A 362 24.67 6.15 3.57
CA ARG A 362 24.64 7.58 3.13
C ARG A 362 24.48 7.80 1.62
N GLU A 363 23.86 6.89 0.88
CA GLU A 363 23.73 7.02 -0.58
C GLU A 363 22.31 7.33 -1.10
N ASN A 364 21.27 7.29 -0.26
CA ASN A 364 19.89 7.56 -0.70
C ASN A 364 19.19 8.63 0.16
N PRO A 365 18.95 9.85 -0.36
CA PRO A 365 18.20 10.91 0.33
C PRO A 365 16.72 10.59 0.61
N ALA A 366 16.25 9.40 0.26
CA ALA A 366 14.85 8.98 0.33
C ALA A 366 14.53 7.99 1.46
N ASP A 367 15.53 7.53 2.21
CA ASP A 367 15.27 6.74 3.41
C ASP A 367 14.77 7.68 4.50
N ILE A 368 13.47 7.58 4.81
CA ILE A 368 12.88 8.27 5.96
C ILE A 368 13.42 7.56 7.20
N GLU A 369 14.55 8.04 7.71
CA GLU A 369 14.98 7.71 9.07
C GLU A 369 13.93 8.25 10.03
N LEU A 370 13.06 7.35 10.51
CA LEU A 370 12.13 7.68 11.57
C LEU A 370 12.91 7.82 12.87
N GLU A 371 12.99 9.04 13.37
CA GLU A 371 13.52 9.28 14.70
C GLU A 371 12.49 8.84 15.74
N VAL A 372 12.87 7.84 16.54
CA VAL A 372 12.07 7.39 17.69
C VAL A 372 12.76 7.84 18.97
N GLN A 373 12.10 8.74 19.68
CA GLN A 373 12.58 9.24 20.96
C GLN A 373 11.98 8.42 22.10
N GLU A 374 12.81 8.10 23.11
CA GLU A 374 12.39 7.26 24.24
C GLU A 374 12.51 8.00 25.56
N ALA A 375 11.45 7.95 26.38
CA ALA A 375 11.45 8.48 27.74
C ALA A 375 10.69 7.55 28.69
N GLU A 376 10.97 7.64 29.98
CA GLU A 376 10.09 7.00 30.98
C GLU A 376 8.73 7.69 30.97
N VAL A 377 7.65 6.94 31.08
CA VAL A 377 6.29 7.49 31.23
C VAL A 377 5.81 7.26 32.65
N TYR A 378 5.09 8.24 33.21
CA TYR A 378 4.60 8.25 34.58
C TYR A 378 3.07 8.29 34.62
N GLY A 379 2.49 7.78 35.71
CA GLY A 379 1.07 7.92 35.97
C GLY A 379 0.70 9.36 36.39
N SER A 380 -0.60 9.62 36.46
CA SER A 380 -1.15 10.92 36.89
C SER A 380 -0.79 11.28 38.33
N THR A 381 -0.73 10.29 39.22
CA THR A 381 -0.49 10.47 40.67
C THR A 381 0.79 9.79 41.19
N ASN A 382 1.46 8.99 40.36
CA ASN A 382 2.60 8.17 40.79
C ASN A 382 3.91 8.76 40.27
N ASP A 383 4.91 8.86 41.15
CA ASP A 383 6.28 9.24 40.80
C ASP A 383 7.14 8.06 40.35
N SER A 384 6.62 6.83 40.46
CA SER A 384 7.24 5.66 39.86
C SER A 384 6.87 5.54 38.37
N SER A 385 7.90 5.29 37.55
CA SER A 385 7.71 5.02 36.12
C SER A 385 6.76 3.84 35.93
N ILE A 386 5.82 4.01 35.01
CA ILE A 386 4.81 3.02 34.66
C ILE A 386 5.19 2.25 33.39
N GLY A 387 6.26 2.68 32.70
CA GLY A 387 6.71 2.12 31.44
C GLY A 387 7.60 3.09 30.65
N MET A 388 7.68 2.86 29.34
CA MET A 388 8.38 3.75 28.40
C MET A 388 7.41 4.36 27.39
N VAL A 389 7.61 5.61 27.01
CA VAL A 389 7.02 6.21 25.81
C VAL A 389 8.02 6.10 24.65
N LEU A 390 7.51 5.72 23.48
CA LEU A 390 8.19 5.69 22.18
C LEU A 390 7.52 6.74 21.30
N ASP A 391 8.14 7.91 21.16
CA ASP A 391 7.60 9.05 20.43
C ASP A 391 8.18 9.12 19.02
N VAL A 392 7.31 9.22 18.01
CA VAL A 392 7.67 9.31 16.60
C VAL A 392 6.98 10.51 15.98
N SER A 393 7.74 11.37 15.30
CA SER A 393 7.19 12.44 14.46
C SER A 393 7.32 12.07 12.99
N ILE A 394 6.21 12.11 12.25
CA ILE A 394 6.17 11.79 10.81
C ILE A 394 5.96 13.02 9.91
N GLY A 395 6.19 14.21 10.49
CA GLY A 395 6.06 15.51 9.83
C GLY A 395 4.62 15.99 9.64
N GLU A 396 4.48 17.26 9.28
CA GLU A 396 3.19 17.98 9.25
C GLU A 396 2.49 17.94 7.90
N SER A 397 3.22 17.60 6.83
CA SER A 397 2.67 17.58 5.48
C SER A 397 1.91 16.28 5.21
N THR A 398 0.80 16.34 4.48
CA THR A 398 0.02 15.15 4.13
C THR A 398 0.85 14.09 3.40
N ARG A 399 1.84 14.52 2.60
CA ARG A 399 2.80 13.63 1.92
C ARG A 399 3.74 12.93 2.90
N SER A 400 4.38 13.67 3.82
CA SER A 400 5.31 13.06 4.80
C SER A 400 4.57 12.09 5.72
N ILE A 401 3.33 12.44 6.11
CA ILE A 401 2.47 11.58 6.91
C ILE A 401 2.14 10.29 6.15
N ALA A 402 1.73 10.39 4.88
CA ALA A 402 1.43 9.23 4.05
C ALA A 402 2.66 8.29 3.89
N GLN A 403 3.84 8.86 3.69
CA GLN A 403 5.11 8.11 3.58
C GLN A 403 5.54 7.46 4.91
N GLY A 404 5.43 8.20 6.01
CA GLY A 404 5.92 7.79 7.33
C GLY A 404 4.96 6.88 8.11
N LEU A 405 3.65 6.91 7.81
CA LEU A 405 2.64 6.24 8.63
C LEU A 405 2.89 4.74 8.82
N PHE A 406 3.04 3.98 7.72
CA PHE A 406 3.24 2.53 7.84
C PHE A 406 4.58 2.19 8.46
N SER A 407 5.63 2.95 8.15
CA SER A 407 6.95 2.79 8.75
C SER A 407 6.89 3.03 10.27
N ALA A 408 6.16 4.05 10.73
CA ALA A 408 6.02 4.37 12.15
C ALA A 408 5.22 3.31 12.92
N LEU A 409 4.11 2.82 12.33
CA LEU A 409 3.35 1.72 12.91
C LEU A 409 4.21 0.46 13.06
N ARG A 410 5.01 0.12 12.04
CA ARG A 410 5.92 -1.04 12.05
C ARG A 410 7.06 -0.87 13.05
N GLU A 411 7.66 0.31 13.10
CA GLU A 411 8.73 0.66 14.03
C GLU A 411 8.29 0.48 15.48
N LEU A 412 7.13 1.02 15.84
CA LEU A 412 6.57 0.89 17.19
C LEU A 412 6.22 -0.56 17.52
N ASP A 413 5.68 -1.32 16.56
CA ASP A 413 5.42 -2.74 16.72
C ASP A 413 6.70 -3.56 16.94
N ARG A 414 7.78 -3.24 16.22
CA ARG A 414 9.09 -3.91 16.35
C ARG A 414 9.71 -3.62 17.71
N ARG A 415 9.55 -2.38 18.20
CA ARG A 415 9.92 -1.97 19.56
C ARG A 415 8.93 -2.46 20.62
N GLY A 416 7.94 -3.27 20.27
CA GLY A 416 7.04 -3.90 21.25
C GLY A 416 6.12 -2.92 21.98
N ALA A 417 5.66 -1.87 21.28
CA ALA A 417 4.59 -1.00 21.80
C ALA A 417 3.37 -1.86 22.19
N SER A 418 2.82 -1.60 23.38
CA SER A 418 1.60 -2.26 23.87
C SER A 418 0.35 -1.57 23.31
N ILE A 419 0.42 -0.24 23.22
CA ILE A 419 -0.60 0.65 22.65
C ILE A 419 0.11 1.70 21.80
N ILE A 420 -0.54 2.17 20.75
CA ILE A 420 -0.09 3.26 19.89
C ILE A 420 -1.20 4.31 19.86
N PHE A 421 -0.89 5.51 20.31
CA PHE A 421 -1.73 6.69 20.12
C PHE A 421 -1.30 7.41 18.85
N VAL A 422 -2.27 7.76 18.00
CA VAL A 422 -1.98 8.41 16.72
C VAL A 422 -2.78 9.69 16.58
N GLU A 423 -2.07 10.76 16.25
CA GLU A 423 -2.65 12.04 15.88
C GLU A 423 -3.21 11.98 14.47
N GLY A 424 -4.54 12.13 14.34
CA GLY A 424 -5.23 12.23 13.07
C GLY A 424 -5.03 13.59 12.40
N ILE A 425 -5.36 13.64 11.11
CA ILE A 425 -5.33 14.86 10.30
C ILE A 425 -6.70 15.14 9.68
N GLY A 426 -6.88 16.34 9.14
CA GLY A 426 -8.06 16.66 8.34
C GLY A 426 -8.15 15.76 7.10
N ASP A 427 -9.36 15.33 6.74
CA ASP A 427 -9.63 14.48 5.57
C ASP A 427 -10.28 15.25 4.39
N ASN A 428 -10.28 16.59 4.49
CA ASN A 428 -10.86 17.49 3.49
C ASN A 428 -9.97 17.69 2.25
N GLU A 429 -8.69 17.27 2.28
CA GLU A 429 -7.73 17.50 1.20
C GLU A 429 -6.99 16.21 0.78
N ASP A 430 -6.97 15.98 -0.54
CA ASP A 430 -6.00 15.15 -1.26
C ASP A 430 -5.76 13.74 -0.65
N ILE A 431 -4.49 13.41 -0.35
CA ILE A 431 -4.03 12.13 0.21
C ILE A 431 -4.43 11.95 1.69
N GLY A 432 -4.94 13.00 2.35
CA GLY A 432 -5.35 12.98 3.76
C GLY A 432 -6.51 12.03 4.01
N ALA A 433 -7.47 11.97 3.07
CA ALA A 433 -8.55 10.99 3.10
C ALA A 433 -8.02 9.54 3.00
N ALA A 434 -6.93 9.31 2.27
CA ALA A 434 -6.31 7.99 2.20
C ALA A 434 -5.64 7.61 3.52
N VAL A 435 -4.85 8.53 4.09
CA VAL A 435 -4.21 8.39 5.40
C VAL A 435 -5.25 8.09 6.48
N MET A 436 -6.28 8.94 6.61
CA MET A 436 -7.33 8.75 7.60
C MET A 436 -8.10 7.45 7.39
N ASN A 437 -8.35 7.04 6.14
CA ASN A 437 -8.93 5.73 5.88
C ASN A 437 -8.05 4.57 6.38
N ARG A 438 -6.72 4.68 6.28
CA ARG A 438 -5.79 3.65 6.83
C ARG A 438 -5.75 3.68 8.35
N LEU A 439 -5.72 4.87 8.95
CA LEU A 439 -5.74 5.04 10.40
C LEU A 439 -7.02 4.50 11.03
N ARG A 440 -8.20 4.85 10.49
CA ARG A 440 -9.49 4.32 10.96
C ARG A 440 -9.57 2.79 10.84
N LYS A 441 -8.92 2.21 9.82
CA LYS A 441 -8.83 0.75 9.65
C LYS A 441 -7.85 0.07 10.59
N ALA A 442 -6.76 0.73 10.93
CA ALA A 442 -5.78 0.26 11.90
C ALA A 442 -6.30 0.41 13.35
N ALA A 443 -7.08 1.45 13.61
CA ALA A 443 -7.60 1.82 14.92
C ALA A 443 -8.45 0.70 15.55
N SER A 444 -8.13 0.39 16.79
CA SER A 444 -8.99 -0.41 17.67
C SER A 444 -10.00 0.48 18.41
N GLN A 445 -9.68 1.76 18.61
CA GLN A 445 -10.55 2.78 19.17
C GLN A 445 -10.34 4.12 18.46
N ILE A 446 -11.41 4.91 18.34
CA ILE A 446 -11.38 6.24 17.74
C ILE A 446 -11.91 7.24 18.78
N ARG A 447 -11.27 8.41 18.87
CA ARG A 447 -11.76 9.62 19.55
C ARG A 447 -12.10 10.62 18.44
N SER A 448 -13.35 11.04 18.35
CA SER A 448 -13.89 11.83 17.24
C SER A 448 -14.67 13.04 17.70
#